data_AF-A0AAN5Z4J0-F1
#
_entry.id   AF-A0AAN5Z4J0-F1
#
_cell.length_a   1.000
_cell.length_b   1.000
_cell.length_c   1.000
_cell.angle_alpha   90.00
_cell.angle_beta   90.00
_cell.angle_gamma   90.00
#
_symmetry.space_group_name_H-M   'P 1'
#
loop_
_entity.id
_entity.type
_entity.pdbx_description
1 polymer ?
#
loop_
_entity_poly.entity_id
_entity_poly.type
_entity_poly.pdbx_seq_one_letter_code
_entity_poly.pdbx_strand_id
1 'polypeptide(L)'
;MVILVTGVGCLDNNLARYKADINQGAGFLGSTLVQLLLDQGHEVVVLDSLWTSSDTNLDRFRSNKRLRYIQADVRDPIPWIDGVEQIYHLACPASPVHFETQPIDILQTCFNGASNVLDYAVKQGARVLLASTSVGTEVYGDAQIPCQDEGYRGNVNCFGPRACYDEGKRVMEALGYSYQLEHGLEVRVARIFNAYGPFMQAEDGRA
;
A
#
# COMPACT_ATOMS: atom_id res chain seq x y z
N MET A 1 -19.86 7.23 -4.27
CA MET A 1 -18.41 7.47 -4.26
C MET A 1 -17.69 6.16 -4.40
N VAL A 2 -16.97 6.01 -5.51
CA VAL A 2 -16.14 4.82 -5.78
C VAL A 2 -14.72 5.10 -5.32
N ILE A 3 -14.18 4.20 -4.50
CA ILE A 3 -12.86 4.32 -3.90
C ILE A 3 -12.01 3.15 -4.33
N LEU A 4 -10.81 3.42 -4.84
CA LEU A 4 -9.82 2.40 -5.16
C LEU A 4 -8.85 2.24 -3.98
N VAL A 5 -8.66 1.02 -3.50
CA VAL A 5 -7.65 0.69 -2.47
C VAL A 5 -6.69 -0.35 -3.04
N THR A 6 -5.38 -0.08 -3.00
CA THR A 6 -4.36 -1.01 -3.53
C THR A 6 -3.57 -1.68 -2.41
N GLY A 7 -3.21 -2.97 -2.49
CA GLY A 7 -2.29 -3.61 -1.54
C GLY A 7 -2.95 -4.01 -0.20
N VAL A 8 -4.09 -4.68 -0.27
CA VAL A 8 -5.04 -4.95 0.81
C VAL A 8 -5.16 -6.45 1.15
N GLY A 9 -4.59 -7.37 0.36
CA GLY A 9 -4.71 -8.82 0.53
C GLY A 9 -5.94 -9.47 -0.14
N CYS A 10 -6.05 -10.80 -0.05
CA CYS A 10 -6.88 -11.65 -0.93
C CYS A 10 -8.40 -11.68 -0.63
N LEU A 11 -9.19 -11.87 -1.70
CA LEU A 11 -10.55 -12.44 -1.71
C LEU A 11 -10.52 -13.81 -2.38
N ASP A 12 -10.76 -14.88 -1.64
CA ASP A 12 -10.47 -16.24 -2.13
C ASP A 12 -11.52 -16.71 -3.15
N ASN A 13 -11.10 -17.08 -4.37
CA ASN A 13 -12.02 -17.52 -5.44
C ASN A 13 -11.83 -18.96 -5.92
N ASN A 14 -10.85 -19.73 -5.40
CA ASN A 14 -10.75 -21.20 -5.39
C ASN A 14 -9.27 -21.61 -5.26
N LEU A 15 -8.82 -21.95 -4.05
CA LEU A 15 -7.68 -22.86 -3.86
C LEU A 15 -8.13 -24.03 -2.98
N ALA A 16 -8.40 -25.15 -3.64
CA ALA A 16 -8.74 -26.40 -2.99
C ALA A 16 -7.51 -26.99 -2.27
N ARG A 17 -7.69 -27.31 -0.98
CA ARG A 17 -7.01 -28.35 -0.19
C ARG A 17 -5.49 -28.15 0.07
N TYR A 18 -5.14 -27.75 1.29
CA TYR A 18 -4.55 -28.62 2.34
C TYR A 18 -4.08 -27.80 3.56
N LYS A 19 -4.41 -28.32 4.76
CA LYS A 19 -3.77 -28.16 6.08
C LYS A 19 -3.82 -26.80 6.80
N ALA A 20 -4.50 -26.86 7.95
CA ALA A 20 -4.35 -25.97 9.09
C ALA A 20 -2.91 -25.97 9.63
N ASP A 21 -2.35 -24.78 9.84
CA ASP A 21 -1.78 -24.30 11.11
C ASP A 21 -1.07 -22.94 10.86
N ILE A 22 -1.46 -21.92 11.65
CA ILE A 22 -0.78 -20.65 11.96
C ILE A 22 -0.02 -20.00 10.78
N ASN A 23 -0.63 -19.07 10.01
CA ASN A 23 0.09 -18.16 9.10
C ASN A 23 -0.81 -16.98 8.67
N GLN A 24 -0.95 -15.96 9.53
CA GLN A 24 -1.77 -14.76 9.29
C GLN A 24 -0.95 -13.75 8.50
N GLY A 25 -1.32 -13.51 7.24
CA GLY A 25 -0.43 -12.93 6.23
C GLY A 25 -1.03 -11.83 5.35
N ALA A 26 -0.76 -10.55 5.68
CA ALA A 26 -0.93 -9.33 4.87
C ALA A 26 -2.34 -8.71 4.78
N GLY A 27 -2.36 -7.37 4.68
CA GLY A 27 -3.56 -6.60 4.41
C GLY A 27 -4.28 -5.99 5.62
N PHE A 28 -3.69 -5.91 6.83
CA PHE A 28 -4.44 -5.43 8.00
C PHE A 28 -4.91 -3.97 7.88
N LEU A 29 -4.00 -3.05 7.48
CA LEU A 29 -4.36 -1.63 7.28
C LEU A 29 -5.38 -1.49 6.14
N GLY A 30 -5.13 -2.18 5.02
CA GLY A 30 -6.04 -2.15 3.88
C GLY A 30 -7.42 -2.71 4.21
N SER A 31 -7.51 -3.87 4.85
CA SER A 31 -8.78 -4.53 5.15
C SER A 31 -9.58 -3.79 6.22
N THR A 32 -8.90 -3.15 7.17
CA THR A 32 -9.53 -2.24 8.15
C THR A 32 -10.06 -0.98 7.47
N LEU A 33 -9.30 -0.42 6.53
CA LEU A 33 -9.76 0.71 5.72
C LEU A 33 -10.97 0.32 4.87
N VAL A 34 -10.94 -0.83 4.21
CA VAL A 34 -12.06 -1.34 3.41
C VAL A 34 -13.31 -1.52 4.27
N GLN A 35 -13.20 -2.12 5.46
CA GLN A 35 -14.31 -2.22 6.42
C GLN A 35 -14.92 -0.84 6.71
N LEU A 36 -14.07 0.12 7.10
CA LEU A 36 -14.50 1.48 7.46
C LEU A 36 -15.24 2.15 6.29
N LEU A 37 -14.70 2.06 5.08
CA LEU A 37 -15.30 2.66 3.89
C LEU A 37 -16.63 2.01 3.51
N LEU A 38 -16.74 0.69 3.64
CA LEU A 38 -17.98 -0.05 3.39
C LEU A 38 -19.07 0.27 4.42
N ASP A 39 -18.69 0.46 5.69
CA ASP A 39 -19.58 0.85 6.79
C ASP A 39 -20.10 2.29 6.62
N GLN A 40 -19.29 3.16 6.01
CA GLN A 40 -19.69 4.51 5.59
C GLN A 40 -20.58 4.52 4.33
N GLY A 41 -20.85 3.35 3.75
CA GLY A 41 -21.74 3.19 2.59
C GLY A 41 -21.07 3.49 1.24
N HIS A 42 -19.73 3.56 1.19
CA HIS A 42 -19.01 3.76 -0.06
C HIS A 42 -18.94 2.49 -0.91
N GLU A 43 -18.74 2.67 -2.21
CA GLU A 43 -18.37 1.60 -3.13
C GLU A 43 -16.84 1.50 -3.15
N VAL A 44 -16.33 0.30 -2.93
CA VAL A 44 -14.90 0.06 -2.76
C VAL A 44 -14.44 -0.94 -3.79
N VAL A 45 -13.40 -0.58 -4.53
CA VAL A 45 -12.68 -1.49 -5.41
C VAL A 45 -11.31 -1.76 -4.81
N VAL A 46 -11.01 -3.03 -4.55
CA VAL A 46 -9.70 -3.47 -4.11
C VAL A 46 -8.91 -3.97 -5.32
N LEU A 47 -7.67 -3.51 -5.44
CA LEU A 47 -6.70 -3.99 -6.42
C LEU A 47 -5.48 -4.57 -5.71
N ASP A 48 -5.19 -5.85 -5.94
CA ASP A 48 -4.07 -6.53 -5.27
C ASP A 48 -3.44 -7.62 -6.15
N SER A 49 -2.11 -7.78 -6.05
CA SER A 49 -1.36 -8.80 -6.78
C SER A 49 -1.30 -10.15 -6.06
N LEU A 50 -1.71 -10.19 -4.79
CA LEU A 50 -1.57 -11.30 -3.85
C LEU A 50 -0.13 -11.65 -3.48
N TRP A 51 0.84 -10.80 -3.80
CA TRP A 51 2.26 -11.13 -3.64
C TRP A 51 2.67 -11.39 -2.19
N THR A 52 2.16 -10.60 -1.24
CA THR A 52 2.47 -10.79 0.20
C THR A 52 1.34 -11.43 0.98
N SER A 53 0.18 -11.64 0.35
CA SER A 53 -1.02 -12.12 1.04
C SER A 53 -1.33 -13.57 0.74
N SER A 54 -1.20 -14.40 1.75
CA SER A 54 -1.65 -15.79 1.76
C SER A 54 -3.03 -15.99 2.40
N ASP A 55 -3.67 -14.91 2.88
CA ASP A 55 -4.84 -15.00 3.78
C ASP A 55 -6.07 -14.17 3.32
N THR A 56 -7.23 -14.56 3.86
CA THR A 56 -8.62 -14.28 3.45
C THR A 56 -9.26 -13.03 4.08
N ASN A 57 -8.47 -12.01 4.42
CA ASN A 57 -8.91 -10.87 5.25
C ASN A 57 -10.15 -10.10 4.72
N LEU A 58 -10.43 -10.24 3.43
CA LEU A 58 -11.59 -9.64 2.78
C LEU A 58 -12.79 -10.59 2.65
N ASP A 59 -12.66 -11.90 2.90
CA ASP A 59 -13.71 -12.89 2.64
C ASP A 59 -15.01 -12.59 3.38
N ARG A 60 -14.92 -11.99 4.57
CA ARG A 60 -16.06 -11.47 5.33
C ARG A 60 -16.93 -10.45 4.55
N PHE A 61 -16.37 -9.83 3.52
CA PHE A 61 -17.05 -8.86 2.65
C PHE A 61 -17.49 -9.44 1.32
N ARG A 62 -17.27 -10.73 1.05
CA ARG A 62 -17.53 -11.35 -0.26
C ARG A 62 -18.98 -11.20 -0.73
N SER A 63 -19.94 -11.16 0.20
CA SER A 63 -21.36 -10.95 -0.11
C SER A 63 -21.76 -9.47 -0.19
N ASN A 64 -20.85 -8.54 0.08
CA ASN A 64 -21.14 -7.12 0.03
C ASN A 64 -21.11 -6.61 -1.42
N LYS A 65 -22.27 -6.23 -1.94
CA LYS A 65 -22.44 -5.74 -3.32
C LYS A 65 -21.67 -4.44 -3.63
N ARG A 66 -21.26 -3.70 -2.59
CA ARG A 66 -20.44 -2.49 -2.72
C ARG A 66 -18.94 -2.77 -2.75
N LEU A 67 -18.52 -4.01 -2.55
CA LEU A 67 -17.12 -4.42 -2.67
C LEU A 67 -16.91 -5.10 -4.02
N ARG A 68 -15.92 -4.63 -4.77
CA ARG A 68 -15.37 -5.32 -5.94
C ARG A 68 -13.89 -5.58 -5.73
N TYR A 69 -13.43 -6.73 -6.20
CA TYR A 69 -12.02 -7.10 -6.13
C TYR A 69 -11.47 -7.40 -7.51
N ILE A 70 -10.26 -6.93 -7.76
CA ILE A 70 -9.52 -7.09 -9.00
C ILE A 70 -8.14 -7.59 -8.64
N GLN A 71 -7.82 -8.81 -9.05
CA GLN A 71 -6.46 -9.32 -8.94
C GLN A 71 -5.62 -8.69 -10.06
N ALA A 72 -4.72 -7.77 -9.71
CA ALA A 72 -3.82 -7.12 -10.64
C ALA A 72 -2.61 -6.54 -9.89
N ASP A 73 -1.48 -6.44 -10.57
CA ASP A 73 -0.28 -5.81 -10.03
C ASP A 73 -0.27 -4.32 -10.35
N VAL A 74 0.06 -3.49 -9.35
CA VAL A 74 0.18 -2.03 -9.55
C VAL A 74 1.34 -1.67 -10.48
N ARG A 75 2.33 -2.55 -10.64
CA ARG A 75 3.44 -2.38 -11.59
C ARG A 75 2.96 -2.38 -13.05
N ASP A 76 1.79 -2.95 -13.31
CA ASP A 76 1.13 -2.92 -14.60
C ASP A 76 0.10 -1.77 -14.67
N PRO A 77 -0.33 -1.35 -15.88
CA PRO A 77 -1.36 -0.33 -16.03
C PRO A 77 -2.64 -0.68 -15.28
N ILE A 78 -3.13 0.27 -14.46
CA ILE A 78 -4.35 0.08 -13.67
C ILE A 78 -5.56 -0.08 -14.62
N PRO A 79 -6.37 -1.16 -14.48
CA PRO A 79 -7.55 -1.35 -15.31
C PRO A 79 -8.54 -0.21 -15.12
N TRP A 80 -9.24 0.15 -16.19
CA TRP A 80 -10.21 1.25 -16.13
C TRP A 80 -11.40 0.89 -15.22
N ILE A 81 -11.79 1.81 -14.35
CA ILE A 81 -12.90 1.66 -13.41
C ILE A 81 -13.69 2.96 -13.42
N ASP A 82 -14.96 2.93 -13.79
CA ASP A 82 -15.72 4.17 -13.89
C ASP A 82 -15.97 4.82 -12.52
N GLY A 83 -15.84 6.15 -12.47
CA GLY A 83 -16.28 6.96 -11.34
C GLY A 83 -15.40 6.91 -10.09
N VAL A 84 -14.13 6.51 -10.19
CA VAL A 84 -13.19 6.55 -9.05
C VAL A 84 -12.91 8.00 -8.66
N GLU A 85 -13.28 8.38 -7.44
CA GLU A 85 -13.09 9.75 -6.92
C GLU A 85 -11.90 9.82 -5.95
N GLN A 86 -11.57 8.71 -5.28
CA GLN A 86 -10.50 8.66 -4.28
C GLN A 86 -9.68 7.38 -4.40
N ILE A 87 -8.38 7.49 -4.21
CA ILE A 87 -7.45 6.37 -4.27
C ILE A 87 -6.62 6.33 -2.99
N TYR A 88 -6.59 5.18 -2.33
CA TYR A 88 -5.72 4.89 -1.19
C TYR A 88 -4.65 3.89 -1.63
N HIS A 89 -3.44 4.39 -1.86
CA HIS A 89 -2.33 3.58 -2.35
C HIS A 89 -1.52 3.02 -1.16
N LEU A 90 -1.78 1.75 -0.81
CA LEU A 90 -1.10 1.02 0.26
C LEU A 90 -0.13 -0.07 -0.27
N ALA A 91 -0.03 -0.25 -1.58
CA ALA A 91 0.72 -1.34 -2.18
C ALA A 91 2.24 -1.12 -2.06
N CYS A 92 2.87 -1.84 -1.15
CA CYS A 92 4.32 -1.96 -1.03
C CYS A 92 4.65 -3.15 -0.11
N PRO A 93 5.53 -4.09 -0.50
CA PRO A 93 5.97 -5.15 0.40
C PRO A 93 6.70 -4.55 1.60
N ALA A 94 6.22 -4.81 2.81
CA ALA A 94 6.73 -4.17 4.04
C ALA A 94 7.62 -5.09 4.91
N SER A 95 7.71 -6.37 4.57
CA SER A 95 8.45 -7.36 5.36
C SER A 95 9.96 -7.31 5.08
N PRO A 96 10.81 -7.29 6.12
CA PRO A 96 12.27 -7.30 5.98
C PRO A 96 12.85 -8.46 5.16
N VAL A 97 12.19 -9.61 5.16
CA VAL A 97 12.62 -10.80 4.40
C VAL A 97 12.65 -10.52 2.89
N HIS A 98 11.75 -9.67 2.40
CA HIS A 98 11.69 -9.32 0.97
C HIS A 98 12.79 -8.34 0.56
N PHE A 99 13.40 -7.60 1.49
CA PHE A 99 14.45 -6.63 1.17
C PHE A 99 15.72 -7.32 0.62
N GLU A 100 16.04 -8.49 1.15
CA GLU A 100 17.22 -9.25 0.74
C GLU A 100 16.94 -10.15 -0.48
N THR A 101 15.71 -10.63 -0.61
CA THR A 101 15.35 -11.63 -1.63
C THR A 101 14.83 -11.01 -2.93
N GLN A 102 14.11 -9.88 -2.86
CA GLN A 102 13.45 -9.24 -4.01
C GLN A 102 13.56 -7.70 -4.03
N PRO A 103 14.76 -7.11 -3.83
CA PRO A 103 14.90 -5.64 -3.74
C PRO A 103 14.49 -4.89 -5.00
N ILE A 104 14.69 -5.48 -6.19
CA ILE A 104 14.32 -4.85 -7.47
C ILE A 104 12.80 -4.76 -7.61
N ASP A 105 12.07 -5.84 -7.25
CA ASP A 105 10.61 -5.84 -7.36
C ASP A 105 9.98 -4.84 -6.39
N ILE A 106 10.58 -4.64 -5.21
CA ILE A 106 10.16 -3.60 -4.25
C ILE A 106 10.33 -2.20 -4.84
N LEU A 107 11.50 -1.91 -5.43
CA LEU A 107 11.75 -0.62 -6.09
C LEU A 107 10.78 -0.37 -7.24
N GLN A 108 10.54 -1.39 -8.08
CA GLN A 108 9.57 -1.30 -9.16
C GLN A 108 8.15 -1.07 -8.65
N THR A 109 7.75 -1.71 -7.54
CA THR A 109 6.44 -1.49 -6.94
C THR A 109 6.30 -0.09 -6.39
N CYS A 110 7.35 0.42 -5.71
CA CYS A 110 7.34 1.77 -5.17
C CYS A 110 7.33 2.84 -6.27
N PHE A 111 8.10 2.63 -7.35
CA PHE A 111 8.25 3.60 -8.43
C PHE A 111 7.19 3.43 -9.53
N ASN A 112 7.22 2.32 -10.26
CA ASN A 112 6.26 2.07 -11.35
C ASN A 112 4.84 1.95 -10.80
N GLY A 113 4.67 1.28 -9.65
CA GLY A 113 3.35 1.13 -9.03
C GLY A 113 2.72 2.45 -8.63
N ALA A 114 3.49 3.33 -7.98
CA ALA A 114 3.02 4.67 -7.66
C ALA A 114 2.78 5.51 -8.92
N SER A 115 3.68 5.46 -9.91
CA SER A 115 3.53 6.18 -11.18
C SER A 115 2.24 5.80 -11.91
N ASN A 116 1.97 4.49 -12.03
CA ASN A 116 0.76 4.00 -12.68
C ASN A 116 -0.51 4.44 -11.95
N VAL A 117 -0.50 4.44 -10.62
CA VAL A 117 -1.62 4.92 -9.80
C VAL A 117 -1.83 6.43 -9.95
N LEU A 118 -0.76 7.22 -9.96
CA LEU A 118 -0.82 8.67 -10.14
C LEU A 118 -1.29 9.04 -11.55
N ASP A 119 -0.79 8.37 -12.59
CA ASP A 119 -1.26 8.53 -13.97
C ASP A 119 -2.74 8.19 -14.12
N TYR A 120 -3.17 7.12 -13.47
CA TYR A 120 -4.56 6.72 -13.42
C TYR A 120 -5.42 7.79 -12.71
N ALA A 121 -4.94 8.34 -11.60
CA ALA A 121 -5.63 9.38 -10.86
C ALA A 121 -5.82 10.66 -11.67
N VAL A 122 -4.78 11.08 -12.42
CA VAL A 122 -4.86 12.23 -13.34
C VAL A 122 -5.94 12.02 -14.39
N LYS A 123 -6.00 10.83 -15.01
CA LYS A 123 -7.02 10.50 -16.02
C LYS A 123 -8.45 10.51 -15.46
N GLN A 124 -8.61 10.19 -14.17
CA GLN A 124 -9.90 10.15 -13.50
C GLN A 124 -10.32 11.49 -12.86
N GLY A 125 -9.38 12.40 -12.62
CA GLY A 125 -9.59 13.54 -11.73
C GLY A 125 -9.79 13.11 -10.27
N ALA A 126 -9.21 11.98 -9.87
CA ALA A 126 -9.32 11.44 -8.52
C ALA A 126 -8.27 12.06 -7.58
N ARG A 127 -8.58 12.13 -6.29
CA ARG A 127 -7.58 12.47 -5.26
C ARG A 127 -6.86 11.22 -4.76
N VAL A 128 -5.58 11.36 -4.41
CA VAL A 128 -4.72 10.23 -4.02
C VAL A 128 -4.17 10.41 -2.61
N LEU A 129 -4.28 9.38 -1.79
CA LEU A 129 -3.53 9.24 -0.55
C LEU A 129 -2.44 8.17 -0.73
N LEU A 130 -1.18 8.56 -0.56
CA LEU A 130 -0.02 7.69 -0.58
C LEU A 130 0.31 7.27 0.86
N ALA A 131 0.33 5.96 1.14
CA ALA A 131 0.86 5.45 2.39
C ALA A 131 2.39 5.35 2.32
N SER A 132 3.01 6.45 2.73
CA SER A 132 4.41 6.47 3.10
C SER A 132 4.58 5.87 4.50
N THR A 133 5.80 5.56 4.89
CA THR A 133 6.07 4.90 6.17
C THR A 133 7.28 5.54 6.83
N SER A 134 7.24 5.61 8.16
CA SER A 134 8.14 6.43 8.99
C SER A 134 8.81 5.64 10.11
N VAL A 135 8.77 4.32 10.07
CA VAL A 135 9.24 3.53 11.20
C VAL A 135 10.76 3.47 11.18
N GLY A 136 11.38 4.24 12.08
CA GLY A 136 12.71 4.04 12.66
C GLY A 136 13.93 4.12 11.73
N THR A 137 13.75 3.90 10.42
CA THR A 137 14.81 3.87 9.40
C THR A 137 14.32 4.13 7.96
N GLU A 138 13.05 4.46 7.72
CA GLU A 138 12.50 4.54 6.34
C GLU A 138 12.69 5.95 5.75
N VAL A 139 11.64 6.78 5.61
CA VAL A 139 11.83 8.13 5.07
C VAL A 139 12.70 9.03 5.96
N TYR A 140 12.68 8.78 7.27
CA TYR A 140 13.52 9.49 8.25
C TYR A 140 14.88 8.83 8.48
N GLY A 141 15.08 7.57 8.09
CA GLY A 141 16.37 6.91 8.27
C GLY A 141 16.83 6.80 9.72
N ASP A 142 18.14 6.71 9.92
CA ASP A 142 18.79 6.74 11.24
C ASP A 142 18.75 8.16 11.81
N ALA A 143 17.56 8.54 12.28
CA ALA A 143 17.22 9.90 12.66
C ALA A 143 18.12 10.39 13.81
N GLN A 144 18.75 11.55 13.60
CA GLN A 144 19.63 12.17 14.61
C GLN A 144 18.86 13.06 15.61
N ILE A 145 17.52 13.02 15.56
CA ILE A 145 16.63 13.80 16.42
C ILE A 145 15.63 12.87 17.13
N PRO A 146 15.25 13.17 18.38
CA PRO A 146 14.39 12.28 19.17
C PRO A 146 12.93 12.26 18.72
N CYS A 147 12.42 13.35 18.15
CA CYS A 147 11.08 13.44 17.55
C CYS A 147 11.23 13.84 16.08
N GLN A 148 10.64 13.06 15.18
CA GLN A 148 10.77 13.29 13.74
C GLN A 148 9.59 14.11 13.23
N ASP A 149 9.78 15.43 13.15
CA ASP A 149 8.82 16.31 12.48
C ASP A 149 8.91 16.16 10.95
N GLU A 150 7.85 16.53 10.23
CA GLU A 150 7.79 16.35 8.78
C GLU A 150 8.79 17.21 8.01
N GLY A 151 9.36 18.25 8.65
CA GLY A 151 10.44 19.08 8.11
C GLY A 151 11.82 18.41 8.17
N TYR A 152 11.98 17.33 8.94
CA TYR A 152 13.21 16.55 8.96
C TYR A 152 13.38 15.77 7.66
N ARG A 153 14.53 15.96 7.00
CA ARG A 153 14.83 15.37 5.69
C ARG A 153 15.19 13.88 5.72
N GLY A 154 15.51 13.35 6.90
CA GLY A 154 15.97 11.99 7.09
C GLY A 154 17.48 11.78 6.89
N ASN A 155 17.98 10.67 7.43
CA ASN A 155 19.36 10.20 7.31
C ASN A 155 19.38 8.74 6.82
N VAL A 156 19.24 8.56 5.51
CA VAL A 156 19.02 7.25 4.86
C VAL A 156 20.26 6.79 4.11
N ASN A 157 20.54 5.49 4.16
CA ASN A 157 21.62 4.87 3.40
C ASN A 157 21.11 4.25 2.09
N CYS A 158 21.52 4.80 0.96
CA CYS A 158 21.07 4.38 -0.38
C CYS A 158 21.66 3.05 -0.90
N PHE A 159 22.60 2.43 -0.16
CA PHE A 159 23.18 1.12 -0.51
C PHE A 159 23.10 0.11 0.64
N GLY A 160 22.34 0.42 1.70
CA GLY A 160 22.08 -0.52 2.79
C GLY A 160 21.13 -1.65 2.37
N PRO A 161 21.02 -2.72 3.18
CA PRO A 161 20.14 -3.85 2.89
C PRO A 161 18.65 -3.46 2.77
N ARG A 162 18.25 -2.34 3.40
CA ARG A 162 16.90 -1.79 3.38
C ARG A 162 16.67 -0.70 2.33
N ALA A 163 17.71 -0.29 1.60
CA ALA A 163 17.68 0.87 0.71
C ALA A 163 16.57 0.78 -0.35
N CYS A 164 16.26 -0.43 -0.83
CA CYS A 164 15.19 -0.66 -1.80
C CYS A 164 13.82 -0.18 -1.31
N TYR A 165 13.54 -0.33 -0.01
CA TYR A 165 12.30 0.09 0.62
C TYR A 165 12.37 1.57 1.02
N ASP A 166 13.44 1.98 1.69
CA ASP A 166 13.59 3.33 2.23
C ASP A 166 13.60 4.38 1.10
N GLU A 167 14.42 4.17 0.05
CA GLU A 167 14.43 5.03 -1.13
C GLU A 167 13.15 4.86 -1.97
N GLY A 168 12.57 3.67 -1.99
CA GLY A 168 11.28 3.41 -2.64
C GLY A 168 10.17 4.30 -2.08
N LYS A 169 10.07 4.42 -0.76
CA LYS A 169 9.09 5.32 -0.13
C LYS A 169 9.39 6.79 -0.37
N ARG A 170 10.67 7.18 -0.35
CA ARG A 170 11.09 8.56 -0.64
C ARG A 170 10.78 8.97 -2.08
N VAL A 171 11.03 8.10 -3.05
CA VAL A 171 10.70 8.39 -4.46
C VAL A 171 9.19 8.45 -4.67
N MET A 172 8.40 7.65 -3.95
CA MET A 172 6.94 7.72 -3.99
C MET A 172 6.41 9.08 -3.51
N GLU A 173 6.95 9.64 -2.43
CA GLU A 173 6.61 11.00 -1.98
C GLU A 173 7.00 12.07 -3.03
N ALA A 174 8.21 11.95 -3.59
CA ALA A 174 8.69 12.85 -4.64
C ALA A 174 7.85 12.80 -5.92
N LEU A 175 7.39 11.62 -6.31
CA LEU A 175 6.43 11.43 -7.40
C LEU A 175 5.11 12.14 -7.08
N GLY A 176 4.53 11.89 -5.91
CA GLY A 176 3.28 12.55 -5.50
C GLY A 176 3.34 14.08 -5.58
N TYR A 177 4.44 14.66 -5.08
CA TYR A 177 4.64 16.11 -5.18
C TYR A 177 4.85 16.60 -6.62
N SER A 178 5.60 15.85 -7.43
CA SER A 178 5.81 16.17 -8.85
C SER A 178 4.50 16.18 -9.63
N TYR A 179 3.62 15.20 -9.40
CA TYR A 179 2.30 15.15 -10.04
C TYR A 179 1.38 16.28 -9.58
N GLN A 180 1.48 16.70 -8.31
CA GLN A 180 0.76 17.86 -7.82
C GLN A 180 1.23 19.15 -8.53
N LEU A 181 2.54 19.31 -8.75
CA LEU A 181 3.09 20.46 -9.46
C LEU A 181 2.76 20.48 -10.96
N GLU A 182 2.88 19.34 -11.63
CA GLU A 182 2.73 19.25 -13.09
C GLU A 182 1.27 19.16 -13.53
N HIS A 183 0.44 18.41 -12.80
CA HIS A 183 -0.94 18.10 -13.20
C HIS A 183 -2.00 18.70 -12.26
N GLY A 184 -1.60 19.38 -11.18
CA GLY A 184 -2.55 19.90 -10.19
C GLY A 184 -3.28 18.80 -9.40
N LEU A 185 -2.75 17.57 -9.41
CA LEU A 185 -3.36 16.42 -8.74
C LEU A 185 -3.43 16.65 -7.22
N GLU A 186 -4.59 16.38 -6.62
CA GLU A 186 -4.71 16.44 -5.15
C GLU A 186 -4.08 15.19 -4.53
N VAL A 187 -2.83 15.33 -4.07
CA VAL A 187 -2.09 14.28 -3.37
C VAL A 187 -2.02 14.57 -1.87
N ARG A 188 -2.18 13.52 -1.08
CA ARG A 188 -1.97 13.49 0.37
C ARG A 188 -0.97 12.39 0.70
N VAL A 189 -0.03 12.68 1.59
CA VAL A 189 0.97 11.71 2.03
C VAL A 189 0.74 11.45 3.50
N ALA A 190 0.52 10.19 3.85
CA ALA A 190 0.48 9.75 5.23
C ALA A 190 1.79 9.02 5.54
N ARG A 191 2.59 9.55 6.47
CA ARG A 191 3.79 8.88 7.00
C ARG A 191 3.36 8.03 8.20
N ILE A 192 3.13 6.75 7.95
CA ILE A 192 2.57 5.83 8.96
C ILE A 192 3.70 5.33 9.88
N PHE A 193 3.52 5.49 11.19
CA PHE A 193 4.40 4.92 12.22
C PHE A 193 3.97 3.48 12.54
N ASN A 194 4.64 2.83 13.49
CA ASN A 194 4.34 1.45 13.89
C ASN A 194 2.87 1.30 14.25
N ALA A 195 2.11 0.71 13.33
CA ALA A 195 0.71 0.42 13.48
C ALA A 195 0.58 -1.07 13.86
N TYR A 196 -0.18 -1.34 14.90
CA TYR A 196 -0.48 -2.69 15.37
C TYR A 196 -1.99 -2.84 15.53
N GLY A 197 -2.48 -4.07 15.41
CA GLY A 197 -3.89 -4.34 15.59
C GLY A 197 -4.30 -5.72 15.12
N PRO A 198 -5.60 -6.04 15.22
CA PRO A 198 -6.15 -7.26 14.66
C PRO A 198 -5.75 -7.42 13.17
N PHE A 199 -5.53 -8.66 12.72
CA PHE A 199 -5.13 -9.01 11.35
C PHE A 199 -3.67 -8.67 10.96
N MET A 200 -2.84 -8.18 11.90
CA MET A 200 -1.38 -8.05 11.71
C MET A 200 -0.70 -9.43 11.73
N GLN A 201 0.37 -9.62 10.94
CA GLN A 201 1.09 -10.90 10.90
C GLN A 201 1.85 -11.14 12.20
N ALA A 202 1.84 -12.38 12.71
CA ALA A 202 2.58 -12.75 13.91
C ALA A 202 4.11 -12.70 13.68
N GLU A 203 4.58 -13.02 12.47
CA GLU A 203 6.00 -12.98 12.08
C GLU A 203 6.42 -11.71 11.28
N ASP A 204 5.69 -10.58 11.37
CA ASP A 204 6.03 -9.34 10.63
C ASP A 204 7.40 -8.72 11.03
N GLY A 205 8.07 -9.28 12.04
CA GLY A 205 9.36 -8.82 12.55
C GLY A 205 9.31 -7.43 13.21
N ARG A 206 8.10 -6.89 13.40
CA ARG A 206 7.81 -5.57 13.99
C ARG A 206 7.14 -5.65 15.38
N ALA A 207 6.94 -6.86 15.90
CA ALA A 207 6.32 -7.15 17.21
C ALA A 207 7.36 -7.40 18.31
#